data_AF-A0A957BXC8-F1
#
_entry.id   AF-A0A957BXC8-F1
#
_cell.length_a   1.000
_cell.length_b   1.000
_cell.length_c   1.000
_cell.angle_alpha   90.00
_cell.angle_beta   90.00
_cell.angle_gamma   90.00
#
_symmetry.space_group_name_H-M   'P 1'
#
loop_
_entity.id
_entity.type
_entity.pdbx_description
1 polymer ?
#
loop_
_entity_poly.entity_id
_entity_poly.type
_entity_poly.pdbx_seq_one_letter_code
_entity_poly.pdbx_strand_id
1 'polypeptide(L)'
;MSAYIYCLYSTGNGVPRYVGLTDEKVSYRFKQHITAALEKEPGAVYDWIRDAWRQGCDVAVFILQEGIMPNDYAMFEQYWIDQFADLLNVLDNRDGKSNSTIAKQVINAIQAQLKLGRRAVPRDTT
;
A
#
# COMPACT_ATOMS: atom_id res chain seq x y z
N MET A 1 -3.23 7.32 22.04
CA MET A 1 -3.71 6.34 21.03
C MET A 1 -2.50 5.90 20.25
N SER A 2 -2.41 4.63 19.87
CA SER A 2 -1.30 4.11 19.05
C SER A 2 -1.67 4.10 17.58
N ALA A 3 -0.74 4.47 16.71
CA ALA A 3 -0.94 4.52 15.26
C ALA A 3 -0.53 3.23 14.54
N TYR A 4 -0.88 3.20 13.26
CA TYR A 4 -0.58 2.17 12.29
C TYR A 4 0.26 2.76 11.17
N ILE A 5 1.26 2.00 10.71
CA ILE A 5 1.88 2.20 9.40
C ILE A 5 1.26 1.21 8.44
N TYR A 6 0.85 1.67 7.27
CA TYR A 6 0.25 0.85 6.23
C TYR A 6 0.85 1.16 4.87
N CYS A 7 0.66 0.25 3.91
CA CYS A 7 0.94 0.52 2.52
C CYS A 7 -0.27 0.23 1.62
N LEU A 8 -0.31 0.91 0.48
CA LEU A 8 -1.23 0.59 -0.61
C LEU A 8 -0.49 -0.16 -1.71
N TYR A 9 -1.14 -1.18 -2.25
CA TYR A 9 -0.60 -2.01 -3.33
C TYR A 9 -1.70 -2.37 -4.33
N SER A 10 -1.32 -2.63 -5.58
CA SER A 10 -2.25 -3.17 -6.58
C SER A 10 -2.38 -4.68 -6.46
N THR A 11 -3.59 -5.21 -6.58
CA THR A 11 -3.84 -6.67 -6.61
C THR A 11 -3.31 -7.35 -7.86
N GLY A 12 -2.87 -6.58 -8.87
CA GLY A 12 -2.22 -7.08 -10.07
C GLY A 12 -0.85 -7.71 -9.80
N ASN A 13 -0.01 -7.03 -8.99
CA ASN A 13 1.38 -7.43 -8.75
C ASN A 13 1.78 -7.52 -7.26
N GLY A 14 0.97 -7.04 -6.33
CA GLY A 14 1.26 -7.07 -4.89
C GLY A 14 2.41 -6.14 -4.47
N VAL A 15 2.81 -5.18 -5.30
CA VAL A 15 3.93 -4.27 -5.01
C VAL A 15 3.40 -2.99 -4.33
N PRO A 16 3.89 -2.65 -3.13
CA PRO A 16 3.57 -1.38 -2.48
C PRO A 16 4.00 -0.17 -3.31
N ARG A 17 3.12 0.83 -3.40
CA ARG A 17 3.37 2.10 -4.11
C ARG A 17 3.11 3.34 -3.25
N TYR A 18 2.65 3.14 -2.02
CA TYR A 18 2.41 4.21 -1.07
C TYR A 18 2.63 3.67 0.34
N VAL A 19 3.23 4.47 1.21
CA VAL A 19 3.31 4.21 2.66
C VAL A 19 2.67 5.38 3.37
N GLY A 20 1.85 5.12 4.39
CA GLY A 20 1.27 6.18 5.21
C GLY A 20 1.13 5.77 6.66
N LEU A 21 1.01 6.78 7.51
CA LEU A 21 0.70 6.67 8.92
C LEU A 21 -0.76 7.07 9.19
N THR A 22 -1.40 6.42 10.16
CA THR A 22 -2.73 6.82 10.66
C THR A 22 -2.90 6.45 12.12
N ASP A 23 -3.45 7.35 12.93
CA ASP A 23 -3.91 7.08 14.30
C ASP A 23 -5.37 6.58 14.38
N GLU A 24 -6.10 6.68 13.27
CA GLU A 24 -7.40 6.03 13.06
C GLU A 24 -7.27 4.58 12.56
N LYS A 25 -8.39 3.86 12.40
CA LYS A 25 -8.37 2.53 11.77
C LYS A 25 -7.91 2.64 10.31
N VAL A 26 -6.98 1.77 9.93
CA VAL A 26 -6.46 1.67 8.56
C VAL A 26 -7.56 1.49 7.51
N SER A 27 -8.66 0.80 7.86
CA SER A 27 -9.81 0.64 6.95
C SER A 27 -10.54 1.94 6.65
N TYR A 28 -10.60 2.90 7.58
CA TYR A 28 -11.17 4.23 7.33
C TYR A 28 -10.25 5.04 6.44
N ARG A 29 -8.94 5.06 6.76
CA ARG A 29 -7.95 5.78 5.95
C ARG A 29 -7.86 5.24 4.52
N PHE A 30 -7.97 3.93 4.36
CA PHE A 30 -8.06 3.30 3.04
C PHE A 30 -9.30 3.76 2.27
N LYS A 31 -10.48 3.78 2.89
CA LYS A 31 -11.71 4.29 2.25
C LYS A 31 -11.55 5.74 1.81
N GLN A 32 -10.90 6.59 2.61
CA GLN A 32 -10.63 7.99 2.24
C GLN A 32 -9.79 8.08 0.95
N HIS A 33 -8.73 7.27 0.81
CA HIS A 33 -7.93 7.22 -0.42
C HIS A 33 -8.76 6.78 -1.64
N ILE A 34 -9.62 5.78 -1.47
CA ILE A 34 -10.50 5.31 -2.55
C ILE A 34 -11.52 6.38 -2.94
N THR A 35 -12.18 7.02 -1.96
CA THR A 35 -13.14 8.10 -2.21
C THR A 35 -12.48 9.27 -2.92
N ALA A 36 -11.32 9.73 -2.46
CA ALA A 36 -10.58 10.81 -3.11
C ALA A 36 -10.21 10.47 -4.57
N ALA A 37 -9.82 9.21 -4.84
CA ALA A 37 -9.55 8.75 -6.20
C ALA A 37 -10.81 8.77 -7.09
N LEU A 38 -11.97 8.37 -6.57
CA LEU A 38 -13.27 8.41 -7.26
C LEU A 38 -13.74 9.84 -7.53
N GLU A 39 -13.53 10.74 -6.58
CA GLU A 39 -13.87 12.18 -6.66
C GLU A 39 -12.90 12.96 -7.56
N LYS A 40 -11.92 12.27 -8.16
CA LYS A 40 -10.91 12.85 -9.05
C LYS A 40 -10.04 13.90 -8.38
N GLU A 41 -9.79 13.74 -7.09
CA GLU A 41 -8.79 14.54 -6.39
C GLU A 41 -7.42 14.41 -7.08
N PRO A 42 -6.63 15.50 -7.15
CA PRO A 42 -5.32 15.50 -7.78
C PRO A 42 -4.28 14.82 -6.89
N GLY A 43 -3.33 14.11 -7.50
CA GLY A 43 -2.19 13.54 -6.79
C GLY A 43 -1.76 12.18 -7.34
N ALA A 44 -0.44 11.92 -7.32
CA ALA A 44 0.16 10.73 -7.92
C ALA A 44 -0.45 9.42 -7.42
N VAL A 45 -0.80 9.34 -6.12
CA VAL A 45 -1.46 8.17 -5.54
C VAL A 45 -2.86 7.95 -6.12
N TYR A 46 -3.65 9.01 -6.32
CA TYR A 46 -5.00 8.91 -6.84
C TYR A 46 -5.01 8.62 -8.34
N ASP A 47 -4.08 9.22 -9.10
CA ASP A 47 -3.86 8.89 -10.51
C ASP A 47 -3.49 7.42 -10.68
N TRP A 48 -2.57 6.92 -9.86
CA TRP A 48 -2.19 5.52 -9.86
C TRP A 48 -3.34 4.58 -9.49
N ILE A 49 -4.17 4.92 -8.50
CA ILE A 49 -5.36 4.12 -8.14
C ILE A 49 -6.31 4.02 -9.35
N ARG A 50 -6.58 5.15 -10.02
CA ARG A 50 -7.43 5.18 -11.21
C ARG A 50 -6.83 4.35 -12.35
N ASP A 51 -5.52 4.38 -12.53
CA ASP A 51 -4.83 3.57 -13.54
C ASP A 51 -4.89 2.07 -13.25
N ALA A 52 -4.77 1.66 -11.98
CA ALA A 52 -4.96 0.27 -11.58
C ALA A 52 -6.37 -0.22 -11.97
N TRP A 53 -7.41 0.57 -11.69
CA TRP A 53 -8.78 0.23 -12.07
C TRP A 53 -8.99 0.16 -13.58
N ARG A 54 -8.39 1.07 -14.36
CA ARG A 54 -8.42 1.02 -15.84
C ARG A 54 -7.77 -0.26 -16.38
N GLN A 55 -6.81 -0.82 -15.66
CA GLN A 55 -6.15 -2.10 -15.99
C GLN A 55 -6.91 -3.32 -15.45
N GLY A 56 -8.10 -3.15 -14.89
CA GLY A 56 -8.90 -4.23 -14.31
C GLY A 56 -8.31 -4.80 -13.01
N CYS A 57 -7.44 -4.05 -12.34
CA CYS A 57 -6.85 -4.40 -11.05
C CYS A 57 -7.46 -3.55 -9.94
N ASP A 58 -7.59 -4.12 -8.76
CA ASP A 58 -7.97 -3.39 -7.55
C ASP A 58 -6.74 -2.85 -6.81
N VAL A 59 -7.00 -1.94 -5.87
CA VAL A 59 -6.02 -1.48 -4.88
C VAL A 59 -6.46 -1.98 -3.52
N ALA A 60 -5.51 -2.46 -2.73
CA ALA A 60 -5.73 -2.94 -1.38
C ALA A 60 -4.71 -2.34 -0.41
N VAL A 61 -4.98 -2.52 0.88
CA VAL A 61 -4.14 -2.02 1.97
C VAL A 61 -3.53 -3.17 2.76
N PHE A 62 -2.29 -3.01 3.19
CA PHE A 62 -1.60 -3.95 4.09
C PHE A 62 -1.03 -3.18 5.29
N ILE A 63 -1.23 -3.72 6.49
CA ILE A 63 -0.68 -3.13 7.72
C ILE A 63 0.78 -3.58 7.85
N LEU A 64 1.69 -2.62 7.88
CA LEU A 64 3.12 -2.87 8.02
C LEU A 64 3.52 -2.96 9.50
N GLN A 65 2.94 -2.10 10.34
CA GLN A 65 3.22 -2.06 11.76
C GLN A 65 2.06 -1.44 12.54
N GLU A 66 1.83 -1.94 13.75
CA GLU A 66 0.82 -1.45 14.69
C GLU A 66 1.48 -0.97 15.97
N GLY A 67 0.75 -0.23 16.80
CA GLY A 67 1.20 0.09 18.15
C GLY A 67 2.24 1.22 18.20
N ILE A 68 2.34 2.07 17.17
CA ILE A 68 3.33 3.15 17.16
C ILE A 68 2.91 4.23 18.17
N MET A 69 3.85 4.69 19.00
CA MET A 69 3.60 5.80 19.92
C MET A 69 3.78 7.15 19.20
N PRO A 70 3.03 8.20 19.57
CA PRO A 70 3.11 9.52 18.93
C PRO A 70 4.53 10.09 18.76
N ASN A 71 5.40 9.87 19.75
CA ASN A 71 6.78 10.37 19.73
C ASN A 71 7.65 9.68 18.66
N ASP A 72 7.23 8.52 18.17
CA ASP A 72 8.00 7.70 17.22
C ASP A 72 7.43 7.74 15.79
N TYR A 73 6.35 8.50 15.56
CA TYR A 73 5.64 8.55 14.27
C TYR A 73 6.57 8.82 13.10
N ALA A 74 7.33 9.92 13.17
CA ALA A 74 8.24 10.33 12.10
C ALA A 74 9.34 9.28 11.85
N MET A 75 9.86 8.67 12.92
CA MET A 75 10.92 7.66 12.81
C MET A 75 10.40 6.41 12.08
N PHE A 76 9.24 5.88 12.48
CA PHE A 76 8.70 4.66 11.88
C PHE A 76 8.13 4.89 10.48
N GLU A 77 7.50 6.04 10.23
CA GLU A 77 7.06 6.39 8.87
C GLU A 77 8.27 6.46 7.92
N GLN A 78 9.32 7.17 8.32
CA GLN A 78 10.55 7.27 7.53
C GLN A 78 11.22 5.90 7.35
N TYR A 79 11.31 5.10 8.42
CA TYR A 79 11.86 3.75 8.35
C TYR A 79 11.17 2.90 7.28
N TRP A 80 9.83 2.94 7.22
CA TRP A 80 9.07 2.15 6.25
C TRP A 80 9.14 2.72 4.84
N ILE A 81 9.12 4.05 4.68
CA ILE A 81 9.42 4.73 3.41
C ILE A 81 10.80 4.30 2.89
N ASP A 82 11.75 4.06 3.79
CA ASP A 82 13.10 3.65 3.42
C ASP A 82 13.25 2.22 2.94
N GLN A 83 12.27 1.36 3.22
CA GLN A 83 12.32 -0.03 2.78
C GLN A 83 11.96 -0.20 1.31
N PHE A 84 11.03 0.61 0.79
CA PHE A 84 10.47 0.44 -0.54
C PHE A 84 11.09 1.39 -1.56
N ALA A 85 11.21 0.89 -2.79
CA ALA A 85 11.53 1.66 -3.97
C ALA A 85 10.25 2.24 -4.60
N ASP A 86 10.41 3.32 -5.37
CA ASP A 86 9.36 3.86 -6.25
C ASP A 86 8.02 4.15 -5.56
N LEU A 87 8.08 4.76 -4.37
CA LEU A 87 6.86 5.20 -3.66
C LEU A 87 6.33 6.50 -4.27
N LEU A 88 5.00 6.62 -4.36
CA LEU A 88 4.33 7.75 -4.99
C LEU A 88 4.25 8.99 -4.08
N ASN A 89 4.45 8.82 -2.77
CA ASN A 89 4.43 9.91 -1.79
C ASN A 89 5.83 10.42 -1.42
N VAL A 90 6.87 10.05 -2.18
CA VAL A 90 8.23 10.54 -2.02
C VAL A 90 8.65 11.23 -3.32
N LEU A 91 8.77 12.55 -3.29
CA LEU A 91 9.16 13.37 -4.46
C LEU A 91 10.60 13.10 -4.90
N ASP A 92 11.43 12.65 -3.95
CA ASP A 92 12.83 12.31 -4.13
C ASP A 92 12.98 10.79 -4.26
N ASN A 93 12.23 10.18 -5.18
CA ASN A 93 12.46 8.79 -5.59
C ASN A 93 13.87 8.73 -6.16
N ARG A 94 14.84 8.48 -5.27
CA ARG A 94 16.26 8.36 -5.60
C ARG A 94 16.37 7.31 -6.68
N ASP A 95 16.62 7.75 -7.91
CA ASP A 95 16.86 6.87 -9.04
C ASP A 95 17.82 5.75 -8.60
N GLY A 96 17.38 4.50 -8.73
CA GLY A 96 18.18 3.32 -8.35
C GLY A 96 18.02 2.81 -6.92
N LYS A 97 17.13 3.37 -6.09
CA LYS A 97 16.78 2.75 -4.80
C LYS A 97 16.15 1.37 -5.05
N SER A 98 16.72 0.34 -4.42
CA SER A 98 16.21 -1.03 -4.50
C SER A 98 15.45 -1.39 -3.23
N ASN A 99 14.41 -2.21 -3.37
CA ASN A 99 13.69 -2.77 -2.22
C ASN A 99 14.65 -3.49 -1.27
N SER A 100 14.58 -3.15 0.02
CA SER A 100 15.34 -3.83 1.06
C SER A 100 14.91 -5.30 1.21
N THR A 101 15.66 -6.07 2.00
CA THR A 101 15.26 -7.45 2.34
C THR A 101 13.90 -7.48 3.06
N ILE A 102 13.63 -6.51 3.94
CA ILE A 102 12.34 -6.38 4.63
C ILE A 102 11.22 -6.08 3.63
N ALA A 103 11.42 -5.14 2.72
CA ALA A 103 10.43 -4.86 1.67
C ALA A 103 10.14 -6.09 0.80
N LYS A 104 11.19 -6.84 0.41
CA LYS A 104 11.03 -8.08 -0.36
C LYS A 104 10.20 -9.12 0.40
N GLN A 105 10.42 -9.27 1.71
CA GLN A 105 9.61 -10.17 2.54
C GLN A 105 8.14 -9.75 2.59
N VAL A 106 7.86 -8.44 2.75
CA VAL A 106 6.49 -7.91 2.71
C VAL A 106 5.84 -8.15 1.34
N ILE A 107 6.54 -7.84 0.25
CA ILE A 107 6.04 -8.07 -1.12
C ILE A 107 5.72 -9.55 -1.33
N ASN A 108 6.61 -10.45 -0.92
CA ASN A 108 6.38 -11.89 -1.04
C ASN A 108 5.17 -12.35 -0.22
N ALA A 109 4.96 -11.80 0.98
CA ALA A 109 3.80 -12.11 1.81
C ALA A 109 2.49 -11.65 1.14
N ILE A 110 2.45 -10.41 0.63
CA ILE A 110 1.29 -9.88 -0.10
C ILE A 110 1.00 -10.74 -1.34
N GLN A 111 2.01 -11.05 -2.13
CA GLN A 111 1.87 -11.87 -3.32
C GLN A 111 1.39 -13.30 -3.00
N ALA A 112 1.84 -13.88 -1.89
CA ALA A 112 1.36 -15.17 -1.41
C ALA A 112 -0.13 -15.11 -1.05
N GLN A 113 -0.56 -14.06 -0.34
CA GLN A 113 -1.97 -13.83 0.00
C GLN A 113 -2.85 -13.69 -1.26
N LEU A 114 -2.40 -12.91 -2.25
CA LEU A 114 -3.10 -12.76 -3.52
C LEU A 114 -3.23 -14.09 -4.27
N LYS A 115 -2.19 -14.94 -4.27
CA LYS A 115 -2.25 -16.27 -4.88
C LYS A 115 -3.25 -17.19 -4.18
N LEU A 116 -3.33 -17.15 -2.84
CA LEU A 116 -4.31 -17.92 -2.08
C LEU A 116 -5.73 -17.44 -2.33
N GLY A 117 -5.97 -16.12 -2.34
CA GLY A 117 -7.28 -15.53 -2.65
C GLY A 117 -7.77 -15.88 -4.05
N ARG A 118 -6.88 -15.92 -5.06
CA ARG A 118 -7.21 -16.33 -6.44
C ARG A 118 -7.54 -17.82 -6.57
N ARG A 119 -7.02 -18.68 -5.69
CA ARG A 119 -7.31 -20.12 -5.66
C ARG A 119 -8.63 -20.47 -4.95
N ALA A 120 -9.10 -19.59 -4.07
CA ALA A 120 -10.30 -19.81 -3.26
C ALA A 120 -11.62 -19.52 -4.00
N VAL A 121 -11.57 -19.04 -5.25
CA VAL A 121 -12.75 -18.96 -6.13
C VAL A 121 -12.70 -20.17 -7.06
N PRO A 122 -13.49 -21.23 -6.82
CA PRO A 122 -13.78 -22.19 -7.87
C PRO A 122 -14.43 -21.38 -8.99
N ARG A 123 -13.86 -21.43 -10.20
CA ARG A 123 -14.64 -21.07 -11.38
C ARG A 123 -15.67 -22.17 -11.51
N ASP A 124 -16.84 -21.98 -10.91
CA ASP A 124 -17.98 -22.82 -11.25
C ASP A 124 -18.20 -22.66 -12.75
N THR A 125 -17.86 -23.75 -13.41
CA THR A 125 -18.13 -24.07 -14.80
C THR A 125 -19.61 -23.93 -15.09
N THR A 126 -19.87 -23.44 -16.32
CA THR A 126 -21.12 -23.46 -17.11
C THR A 126 -22.14 -22.36 -16.87
#